data_AF-A0A968VP92-F1
#
_entry.id   AF-A0A968VP92-F1
#
_cell.length_a   1.000
_cell.length_b   1.000
_cell.length_c   1.000
_cell.angle_alpha   90.00
_cell.angle_beta   90.00
_cell.angle_gamma   90.00
#
_symmetry.space_group_name_H-M   'P 1'
#
loop_
_entity.id
_entity.type
_entity.pdbx_description
1 polymer ?
#
loop_
_entity_poly.entity_id
_entity_poly.type
_entity_poly.pdbx_seq_one_letter_code
_entity_poly.pdbx_strand_id
1 'polypeptide(L)' 'MPTTTLTALYAQIDGLHVPHGQLALWSLGQSGFAIKGGDTIIYIDPYLSDSVAAVGGPARRFPPPPGCRHDRSSPVQ' A
#
# COMPACT_ATOMS: atom_id res chain seq x y z
N MET A 1 17.90 5.75 -6.63
CA MET A 1 17.08 5.51 -5.42
C MET A 1 17.00 4.02 -5.21
N PRO A 2 17.39 3.46 -4.05
CA PRO A 2 17.32 2.03 -3.82
C PRO A 2 15.85 1.56 -3.93
N THR A 3 15.62 0.54 -4.76
CA THR A 3 14.31 -0.06 -4.95
C THR A 3 14.04 -0.96 -3.74
N THR A 4 13.41 -0.42 -2.69
CA THR A 4 12.88 -1.25 -1.60
C THR A 4 11.86 -2.21 -2.20
N THR A 5 12.14 -3.51 -2.11
CA THR A 5 11.22 -4.53 -2.60
C THR A 5 10.00 -4.62 -1.68
N LEU A 6 8.86 -5.00 -2.24
CA LEU A 6 7.60 -5.12 -1.50
C LEU A 6 7.73 -5.93 -0.22
N THR A 7 8.39 -7.09 -0.31
CA THR A 7 8.58 -8.01 0.81
C THR A 7 9.34 -7.35 1.95
N ALA A 8 10.34 -6.53 1.62
CA ALA A 8 11.09 -5.78 2.63
C ALA A 8 10.20 -4.73 3.31
N LEU A 9 9.31 -4.05 2.56
CA LEU A 9 8.37 -3.10 3.13
C LEU A 9 7.39 -3.78 4.09
N TYR A 10 6.76 -4.88 3.69
CA TYR A 10 5.82 -5.59 4.57
C TYR A 10 6.52 -6.13 5.81
N ALA A 11 7.72 -6.72 5.67
CA ALA A 11 8.50 -7.16 6.81
C ALA A 11 8.84 -6.00 7.77
N GLN A 12 9.09 -4.80 7.24
CA GLN A 12 9.32 -3.60 8.05
C GLN A 12 8.06 -3.16 8.80
N ILE A 13 6.90 -3.13 8.11
CA ILE A 13 5.63 -2.75 8.72
C ILE A 13 5.25 -3.75 9.80
N ASP A 14 5.33 -5.05 9.52
CA ASP A 14 4.97 -6.11 10.45
C ASP A 14 5.90 -6.17 11.66
N GLY A 15 7.21 -6.07 11.41
CA GLY A 15 8.25 -6.17 12.45
C GLY A 15 8.40 -4.93 13.34
N LEU A 16 7.89 -3.77 12.94
CA LEU A 16 8.01 -2.56 13.76
C LEU A 16 7.04 -2.61 14.95
N HIS A 17 7.59 -2.75 16.16
CA HIS A 17 6.82 -2.52 17.38
C HIS A 17 6.58 -1.02 17.57
N VAL A 18 5.31 -0.61 17.66
CA VAL A 18 4.91 0.79 17.86
C VAL A 18 4.44 0.97 19.31
N PRO A 19 5.17 1.70 20.16
CA PRO A 19 4.79 1.91 21.55
C PRO A 19 3.47 2.65 21.71
N HIS A 20 2.86 2.53 22.89
CA HIS A 20 1.65 3.28 23.22
C HIS A 20 1.89 4.80 23.11
N GLY A 21 0.92 5.51 22.53
CA GLY A 21 1.02 6.96 22.27
C GLY A 21 1.85 7.34 21.04
N GLN A 22 2.28 6.38 20.21
CA GLN A 22 3.04 6.63 18.99
C GLN A 22 2.34 6.05 17.75
N LEU A 23 2.75 6.55 16.58
CA LEU A 23 2.33 6.07 15.27
C LEU A 23 3.54 5.99 14.34
N ALA A 24 3.56 4.97 13.48
CA ALA A 24 4.52 4.84 12.39
C ALA A 24 3.83 5.08 11.05
N LEU A 25 4.52 5.77 10.13
CA LEU A 25 4.00 6.15 8.81
C LEU A 25 4.96 5.72 7.71
N TRP A 26 4.41 5.17 6.63
CA TRP A 26 5.13 4.87 5.39
C TRP A 26 4.42 5.52 4.20
N SER A 27 5.18 6.24 3.37
CA SER A 27 4.70 6.68 2.07
C SER A 27 4.75 5.53 1.06
N LEU A 28 3.61 5.22 0.45
CA LEU A 28 3.47 4.23 -0.61
C LEU A 28 3.53 4.87 -2.01
N GLY A 29 4.05 6.10 -2.10
CA GLY A 29 4.02 6.87 -3.36
C GLY A 29 2.62 7.31 -3.77
N GLN A 30 2.57 8.22 -4.75
CA GLN A 30 1.37 9.00 -5.07
C GLN A 30 0.79 9.62 -3.78
N SER A 31 -0.49 9.39 -3.48
CA SER A 31 -1.18 9.84 -2.27
C SER A 31 -1.40 8.72 -1.24
N GLY A 32 -0.83 7.53 -1.46
CA GLY A 32 -1.04 6.36 -0.60
C GLY A 32 -0.13 6.32 0.63
N PHE A 33 -0.70 5.91 1.77
CA PHE A 33 0.03 5.77 3.05
C PHE A 33 -0.35 4.49 3.79
N ALA A 34 0.62 3.92 4.53
CA ALA A 34 0.37 2.96 5.59
C ALA A 34 0.63 3.62 6.95
N ILE A 35 -0.26 3.40 7.91
CA ILE A 35 -0.15 3.88 9.29
C ILE A 35 -0.24 2.67 10.22
N LYS A 36 0.69 2.55 11.16
CA LYS A 36 0.65 1.51 12.21
C LYS A 36 0.60 2.12 13.61
N GLY A 37 -0.29 1.59 14.44
CA GLY A 37 -0.38 1.88 15.88
C GLY A 37 -0.68 0.59 16.64
N GLY A 38 0.17 0.23 17.61
CA GLY A 38 0.13 -1.11 18.21
C GLY A 38 0.17 -2.19 17.13
N ASP A 39 -0.81 -3.09 17.14
CA ASP A 39 -0.97 -4.17 16.14
C ASP A 39 -1.91 -3.79 14.98
N THR A 40 -2.46 -2.57 14.99
CA THR A 40 -3.40 -2.10 13.96
C THR A 40 -2.66 -1.41 12.83
N ILE A 41 -3.02 -1.78 11.59
CA ILE A 41 -2.50 -1.15 10.36
C ILE A 41 -3.68 -0.58 9.57
N ILE A 42 -3.56 0.68 9.16
CA ILE A 42 -4.53 1.39 8.31
C ILE A 42 -3.83 1.77 7.01
N TYR A 43 -4.50 1.53 5.88
CA TYR A 43 -4.07 1.99 4.57
C TYR A 43 -4.97 3.14 4.10
N ILE A 44 -4.38 4.27 3.76
CA ILE A 44 -5.06 5.46 3.22
C ILE A 44 -4.73 5.59 1.74
N ASP A 45 -5.77 5.85 0.94
CA ASP A 45 -5.71 5.96 -0.52
C ASP A 45 -4.85 4.84 -1.16
N PRO A 46 -5.13 3.56 -0.84
CA PRO A 46 -4.36 2.49 -1.44
C PRO A 46 -4.65 2.51 -2.94
N TYR A 47 -3.65 2.78 -3.76
CA TYR A 47 -3.85 2.85 -5.19
C TYR A 47 -3.96 1.43 -5.77
N LEU A 48 -5.19 0.93 -5.86
CA LEU A 48 -5.50 -0.50 -6.04
C LEU A 48 -5.35 -1.04 -7.48
N SER A 49 -5.14 -0.17 -8.46
CA SER A 49 -5.15 -0.53 -9.88
C SER A 49 -4.06 0.21 -10.68
N ASP A 50 -3.64 -0.35 -11.81
CA ASP A 50 -2.75 0.32 -12.76
C ASP A 50 -3.51 1.25 -13.74
N SER A 51 -4.66 1.79 -13.33
CA SER A 51 -5.57 2.54 -14.22
C SER A 51 -4.95 3.82 -14.81
N VAL A 52 -4.18 4.56 -14.01
CA VAL A 52 -3.36 5.70 -14.43
C VAL A 52 -2.29 5.28 -15.43
N ALA A 53 -1.67 4.10 -15.27
CA ALA A 53 -0.71 3.60 -16.26
C ALA A 53 -1.38 3.27 -17.59
N ALA A 54 -2.61 2.75 -17.54
CA ALA A 54 -3.39 2.43 -18.74
C ALA A 54 -3.72 3.67 -19.61
N VAL A 55 -3.69 4.87 -19.02
CA VAL A 55 -3.90 6.16 -19.74
C VAL A 55 -2.59 6.94 -19.98
N GLY A 56 -1.43 6.28 -19.84
CA GLY A 56 -0.12 6.87 -20.14
C GLY A 56 0.56 7.58 -18.96
N GLY A 57 0.01 7.48 -17.75
CA GLY A 57 0.62 7.98 -16.52
C GLY A 57 1.60 6.99 -15.86
N PRO A 58 2.16 7.34 -14.68
CA PRO A 58 3.10 6.48 -13.98
C PRO A 58 2.44 5.21 -13.42
N ALA A 59 3.16 4.10 -13.49
CA ALA A 59 2.78 2.83 -12.86
C ALA A 59 2.78 2.93 -11.33
N ARG A 60 2.05 2.02 -10.69
CA ARG A 60 2.05 1.88 -9.24
C ARG A 60 3.45 1.65 -8.71
N ARG A 61 3.79 2.37 -7.64
CA ARG A 61 5.07 2.16 -6.95
C ARG A 61 5.04 0.95 -6.01
N PHE A 62 3.87 0.65 -5.47
CA PHE A 62 3.63 -0.51 -4.61
C PHE A 62 2.34 -1.23 -5.03
N PRO A 63 2.30 -2.56 -4.94
CA PRO A 63 1.11 -3.35 -5.19
C PRO A 63 0.03 -3.10 -4.11
N PRO A 64 -1.22 -3.53 -4.40
CA PRO A 64 -2.33 -3.29 -3.49
C PRO A 64 -2.16 -4.10 -2.19
N PRO A 65 -2.68 -3.59 -1.06
CA PRO A 65 -2.70 -4.33 0.20
C PRO A 65 -3.33 -5.73 0.06
N PRO A 66 -2.91 -6.71 0.88
CA PRO A 66 -3.53 -8.04 0.91
C PRO A 66 -5.05 -7.92 1.10
N GLY A 67 -5.82 -8.70 0.33
CA GLY A 67 -7.30 -8.67 0.35
C GLY A 67 -7.94 -7.64 -0.59
N CYS A 68 -7.21 -6.61 -1.02
CA CYS A 68 -7.69 -5.59 -1.96
C CYS A 68 -7.38 -5.96 -3.43
N ARG A 69 -7.76 -7.17 -3.87
CA ARG A 69 -7.62 -7.58 -5.28
C ARG A 69 -8.79 -7.01 -6.08
N HIS A 70 -8.50 -6.33 -7.19
CA HIS A 70 -9.53 -6.07 -8.20
C HIS A 70 -9.97 -7.40 -8.80
N ASP A 71 -11.14 -7.87 -8.40
CA ASP A 71 -11.93 -8.82 -9.18
C ASP A 71 -12.34 -8.11 -10.49
N ARG A 72 -11.83 -8.58 -11.63
CA ARG A 72 -12.26 -8.15 -12.97
C ARG A 72 -13.25 -9.14 -13.61
N SER A 73 -13.89 -10.01 -12.82
CA SER A 73 -14.78 -11.08 -13.29
C SER A 73 -16.27 -10.72 -13.30
N SER A 74 -16.68 -9.50 -12.96
CA SER A 74 -18.07 -9.08 -13.19
C SER A 74 -18.19 -8.37 -14.53
N PRO A 75 -18.86 -8.95 -15.55
CA PRO A 75 -19.24 -8.20 -16.72
C PRO A 75 -20.22 -7.11 -16.27
N VAL A 76 -19.98 -5.89 -16.75
CA VAL A 76 -20.99 -4.82 -16.73
C VAL A 76 -22.24 -5.39 -17.43
N GLN A 77 -23.34 -5.53 -16.69
CA GLN A 77 -24.67 -5.66 -17.28
C GLN A 77 -25.12 -4.30 -17.79
#